data_AF-A0A7X1HPD2-F1
#
_entry.id   AF-A0A7X1HPD2-F1
#
_cell.length_a   1.000
_cell.length_b   1.000
_cell.length_c   1.000
_cell.angle_alpha   90.00
_cell.angle_beta   90.00
_cell.angle_gamma   90.00
#
_symmetry.space_group_name_H-M   'P 1'
#
loop_
_entity.id
_entity.type
_entity.pdbx_description
1 polymer ?
#
loop_
_entity_poly.entity_id
_entity_poly.type
_entity_poly.pdbx_seq_one_letter_code
_entity_poly.pdbx_strand_id
1 'polypeptide(L)'
;MLRKELELIGKEIQFDDLNKYMMEQDYYNIYNDLSESEVEDALENGVIAFENKNLETEEEIYTYVEFEIISGKKLKIQDIFEM
;
A
#
# COMPACT_ATOMS: atom_id res chain seq x y z
N MET A 1 0.91 -12.20 6.95
CA MET A 1 -0.29 -12.96 6.54
C MET A 1 -1.38 -11.98 6.17
N LEU A 2 -1.59 -11.78 4.86
CA LEU A 2 -2.69 -10.99 4.31
C LEU A 2 -4.04 -11.67 4.57
N ARG A 3 -5.04 -10.90 5.00
CA ARG A 3 -6.42 -11.40 5.18
C ARG A 3 -7.46 -10.41 4.71
N LYS A 4 -7.48 -9.24 5.32
CA LYS A 4 -8.49 -8.23 4.99
C LYS A 4 -8.07 -7.41 3.79
N GLU A 5 -6.77 -7.20 3.63
CA GLU A 5 -6.17 -6.38 2.58
C GLU A 5 -6.54 -6.90 1.19
N LEU A 6 -6.57 -8.23 1.00
CA LEU A 6 -7.00 -8.86 -0.26
C LEU A 6 -8.42 -8.48 -0.70
N GLU A 7 -9.27 -7.99 0.22
CA GLU A 7 -10.60 -7.49 -0.11
C GLU A 7 -10.59 -6.19 -0.93
N LEU A 8 -9.44 -5.51 -0.96
CA LEU A 8 -9.23 -4.29 -1.74
C LEU A 8 -9.00 -4.58 -3.23
N ILE A 9 -8.61 -5.81 -3.59
CA ILE A 9 -8.36 -6.19 -4.98
C ILE A 9 -9.62 -5.95 -5.82
N GLY A 10 -9.44 -5.24 -6.93
CA GLY A 10 -10.51 -4.81 -7.84
C GLY A 10 -11.32 -3.61 -7.37
N LYS A 11 -11.10 -3.08 -6.17
CA LYS A 11 -11.74 -1.86 -5.67
C LYS A 11 -11.03 -0.60 -6.15
N GLU A 12 -11.81 0.46 -6.25
CA GLU A 12 -11.30 1.81 -6.47
C GLU A 12 -11.20 2.54 -5.12
N ILE A 13 -10.05 3.14 -4.85
CA ILE A 13 -9.77 3.81 -3.57
C ILE A 13 -8.89 5.04 -3.81
N GLN A 14 -9.04 6.09 -3.00
CA GLN A 14 -8.06 7.19 -3.01
C GLN A 14 -6.78 6.73 -2.33
N PHE A 15 -5.63 7.20 -2.80
CA PHE A 15 -4.35 6.87 -2.15
C PHE A 15 -4.35 7.19 -0.65
N ASP A 16 -4.89 8.34 -0.25
CA ASP A 16 -4.94 8.73 1.17
C ASP A 16 -5.83 7.78 1.99
N ASP A 17 -6.91 7.26 1.40
CA ASP A 17 -7.81 6.28 2.04
C ASP A 17 -7.15 4.89 2.13
N LEU A 18 -6.40 4.49 1.11
CA LEU A 18 -5.59 3.25 1.13
C LEU A 18 -4.55 3.33 2.24
N ASN A 19 -3.81 4.44 2.32
CA ASN A 19 -2.78 4.65 3.33
C ASN A 19 -3.38 4.57 4.74
N LYS A 20 -4.51 5.23 4.95
CA LYS A 20 -5.25 5.18 6.21
C LYS A 20 -5.73 3.76 6.55
N TYR A 21 -6.29 3.03 5.58
CA TYR A 21 -6.76 1.65 5.78
C TYR A 21 -5.61 0.74 6.23
N MET A 22 -4.47 0.81 5.54
CA MET A 22 -3.30 -0.01 5.86
C MET A 22 -2.74 0.31 7.25
N MET A 23 -2.67 1.60 7.62
CA MET A 23 -2.28 2.03 8.96
C MET A 23 -3.23 1.53 10.06
N GLU A 24 -4.55 1.49 9.81
CA GLU A 24 -5.54 0.91 10.74
C GLU A 24 -5.39 -0.61 10.92
N GLN A 25 -4.67 -1.29 10.01
CA GLN A 25 -4.32 -2.71 10.11
C GLN A 25 -2.86 -2.93 10.58
N ASP A 26 -2.22 -1.92 11.18
CA ASP A 26 -0.84 -1.94 11.68
C ASP A 26 0.25 -2.13 10.59
N TYR A 27 -0.08 -1.77 9.35
CA TYR A 27 0.89 -1.65 8.27
C TYR A 27 1.35 -0.19 8.16
N TYR A 28 2.65 0.01 8.23
CA TYR A 28 3.27 1.31 8.01
C TYR A 28 3.66 1.42 6.53
N ASN A 29 3.20 2.46 5.85
CA ASN A 29 3.70 2.74 4.53
C ASN A 29 5.19 3.06 4.62
N ILE A 30 6.05 2.28 3.96
CA ILE A 30 7.50 2.53 4.02
C ILE A 30 7.84 3.90 3.43
N TYR A 31 6.89 4.49 2.71
CA TYR A 31 6.98 5.79 2.10
C TYR A 31 6.35 6.93 2.92
N ASN A 32 5.90 6.70 4.16
CA ASN A 32 5.33 7.77 5.00
C ASN A 32 6.36 8.80 5.49
N ASP A 33 7.66 8.52 5.37
CA ASP A 33 8.73 9.51 5.58
C ASP A 33 9.09 10.28 4.29
N LEU A 34 8.40 10.00 3.18
CA LEU A 34 8.69 10.61 1.90
C LEU A 34 7.99 11.96 1.71
N SER A 35 8.64 12.80 0.92
CA SER A 35 8.11 14.05 0.40
C SER A 35 6.95 13.83 -0.60
N GLU A 36 6.14 14.87 -0.86
CA GLU A 36 5.05 14.80 -1.84
C GLU A 36 5.53 14.30 -3.23
N SER A 37 6.72 14.72 -3.66
CA SER A 37 7.30 14.29 -4.95
C SER A 37 7.60 12.79 -5.00
N GLU A 38 8.03 12.23 -3.89
CA GLU A 38 8.37 10.80 -3.82
C GLU A 38 7.12 9.92 -3.71
N VAL A 39 6.04 10.45 -3.12
CA VAL A 39 4.71 9.83 -3.21
C VAL A 39 4.20 9.86 -4.65
N GLU A 40 4.39 10.96 -5.38
CA GLU A 40 4.07 11.04 -6.80
C GLU A 40 4.87 10.02 -7.62
N ASP A 41 6.19 9.90 -7.38
CA ASP A 41 7.02 8.88 -8.02
C ASP A 41 6.53 7.45 -7.72
N ALA A 42 6.15 7.15 -6.47
CA ALA A 42 5.61 5.84 -6.11
C ALA A 42 4.26 5.55 -6.81
N LEU A 43 3.41 6.56 -6.93
CA LEU A 43 2.17 6.47 -7.68
C LEU A 43 2.43 6.21 -9.17
N GLU A 44 3.40 6.90 -9.78
CA GLU A 44 3.81 6.68 -11.17
C GLU A 44 4.31 5.25 -11.44
N ASN A 45 4.95 4.62 -10.45
CA ASN A 45 5.44 3.25 -10.55
C ASN A 45 4.33 2.18 -10.41
N GLY A 46 3.11 2.56 -10.01
CA GLY A 46 1.96 1.64 -9.93
C GLY A 46 2.05 0.61 -8.81
N VAL A 47 2.96 0.78 -7.85
CA VAL A 47 3.15 -0.13 -6.72
C VAL A 47 3.55 0.64 -5.47
N ILE A 48 2.96 0.28 -4.33
CA ILE A 48 3.28 0.85 -3.01
C ILE A 48 3.54 -0.28 -2.03
N ALA A 49 4.54 -0.11 -1.18
CA ALA A 49 4.92 -1.10 -0.17
C ALA A 49 4.57 -0.62 1.24
N PHE A 50 4.20 -1.58 2.08
CA PHE A 50 3.88 -1.38 3.48
C PHE A 50 4.61 -2.42 4.33
N GLU A 51 5.15 -2.00 5.46
CA GLU A 51 5.81 -2.85 6.43
C GLU A 51 4.84 -3.17 7.58
N ASN A 52 4.70 -4.44 7.93
CA ASN A 52 3.87 -4.84 9.07
C ASN A 52 4.65 -4.69 10.39
N LYS A 53 4.24 -3.77 11.26
CA LYS A 53 4.94 -3.49 12.52
C LYS A 53 4.63 -4.48 13.65
N ASN A 54 3.67 -5.38 13.46
CA ASN A 54 3.30 -6.40 14.43
C ASN A 54 4.07 -7.72 14.28
N LEU A 55 4.97 -7.82 13.30
CA LEU A 55 5.78 -9.01 13.12
C LEU A 55 6.95 -8.99 14.11
N GLU A 56 6.86 -9.81 15.16
CA GLU A 56 8.00 -10.17 16.02
C GLU A 56 8.88 -11.21 15.31
N THR A 57 9.29 -10.93 14.06
CA THR A 57 10.14 -11.83 13.25
C THR A 57 11.44 -11.13 12.89
N GLU A 58 12.55 -11.88 12.83
CA GLU A 58 13.84 -11.35 12.34
C GLU A 58 13.82 -11.07 10.82
N GLU A 59 12.86 -11.63 10.09
CA GLU A 59 12.63 -11.38 8.67
C GLU A 59 11.69 -10.17 8.49
N GLU A 60 12.13 -9.18 7.73
CA GLU A 60 11.33 -8.04 7.30
C GLU A 60 10.39 -8.49 6.16
N ILE A 61 9.12 -8.70 6.45
CA ILE A 61 8.10 -9.03 5.44
C ILE A 61 7.38 -7.75 5.04
N TYR A 62 7.39 -7.46 3.74
CA TYR A 62 6.74 -6.28 3.16
C TYR A 62 5.49 -6.68 2.38
N THR A 63 4.41 -5.93 2.55
CA THR A 63 3.18 -6.02 1.77
C THR A 63 3.21 -5.03 0.63
N TYR A 64 3.16 -5.52 -0.60
CA TYR A 64 3.10 -4.72 -1.82
C TYR A 64 1.66 -4.64 -2.30
N VAL A 65 1.25 -3.45 -2.73
CA VAL A 65 -0.07 -3.16 -3.31
C VAL A 65 0.17 -2.63 -4.72
N GLU A 66 -0.18 -3.42 -5.73
CA GLU A 66 -0.14 -3.03 -7.14
C GLU A 66 -1.47 -2.40 -7.55
N PHE A 67 -1.41 -1.33 -8.33
CA PHE A 67 -2.60 -0.59 -8.76
C PHE A 67 -2.42 0.09 -10.12
N GLU A 68 -3.57 0.45 -10.70
CA GLU A 68 -3.66 1.30 -11.89
C GLU A 68 -4.20 2.68 -11.48
N ILE A 69 -3.59 3.76 -11.97
CA ILE A 69 -4.12 5.12 -11.77
C ILE A 69 -5.30 5.33 -12.72
N ILE A 70 -6.49 5.58 -12.18
CA ILE A 70 -7.68 5.89 -12.98
C ILE A 70 -7.77 7.41 -13.22
N SER A 71 -7.53 8.22 -12.19
CA SER A 71 -7.61 9.68 -12.27
C SER A 71 -7.03 10.34 -11.03
N GLY A 72 -6.07 11.25 -11.20
CA GLY A 72 -5.41 11.92 -10.07
C GLY A 72 -4.83 10.88 -9.09
N LYS A 73 -5.22 10.96 -7.81
CA LYS A 73 -4.83 10.00 -6.76
C LYS A 73 -5.80 8.81 -6.59
N LYS A 74 -6.74 8.62 -7.53
CA LYS A 74 -7.68 7.50 -7.51
C LYS A 74 -7.05 6.25 -8.14
N LEU A 75 -6.95 5.20 -7.34
CA LEU A 75 -6.26 3.95 -7.68
C LEU A 75 -7.28 2.83 -7.85
N LYS A 76 -7.01 1.91 -8.78
CA LYS A 76 -7.67 0.60 -8.85
C LYS A 76 -6.68 -0.47 -8.44
N ILE A 77 -6.94 -1.14 -7.33
CA ILE A 77 -6.04 -2.17 -6.82
C ILE A 77 -6.11 -3.38 -7.74
N GLN A 78 -4.96 -3.83 -8.23
CA GLN A 78 -4.81 -4.98 -9.12
C GLN A 78 -4.40 -6.23 -8.35
N ASP A 79 -3.45 -6.09 -7.42
CA ASP A 79 -2.95 -7.21 -6.63
C ASP A 79 -2.36 -6.74 -5.29
N ILE A 80 -2.28 -7.66 -4.33
CA ILE A 80 -1.64 -7.44 -3.02
C ILE A 80 -0.91 -8.71 -2.60
N PHE A 81 0.39 -8.61 -2.32
CA PHE A 81 1.23 -9.75 -1.96
C PHE A 81 2.32 -9.40 -0.94
N GLU A 82 2.83 -10.42 -0.24
CA GLU A 82 3.92 -10.31 0.73
C GLU A 82 5.22 -10.84 0.12
N MET A 83 6.34 -10.14 0.33
CA MET A 83 7.71 -10.60 0.00
C MET A 83 8.69 -10.33 1.13
#